data_AF-A0A941N5L9-F1
#
_entry.id   AF-A0A941N5L9-F1
#
_cell.length_a   1.000
_cell.length_b   1.000
_cell.length_c   1.000
_cell.angle_alpha   90.00
_cell.angle_beta   90.00
_cell.angle_gamma   90.00
#
_symmetry.space_group_name_H-M   'P 1'
#
loop_
_entity.id
_entity.type
_entity.pdbx_description
1 polymer ?
#
loop_
_entity_poly.entity_id
_entity_poly.type
_entity_poly.pdbx_seq_one_letter_code
_entity_poly.pdbx_strand_id
1 'polypeptide(L)'
;GLIDFYFACNDALAYDIAVMLNAWCFEQDGAFNITKGKGLLSAYRQHRDLTQAEIAALPILARGAALRFLLTRLYDWLNPDPTALVRPKDPRDYVKRLRFHRNVRSASEYGL
;
A
#
# COMPACT_ATOMS: atom_id res chain seq x y z
N GLY A 1 5.81 -9.48 16.82
CA GLY A 1 4.54 -8.99 17.34
C GLY A 1 3.96 -7.96 16.39
N LEU A 2 2.64 -7.74 16.43
CA LEU A 2 1.98 -6.61 15.75
C LEU A 2 1.61 -5.57 16.82
N ILE A 3 1.81 -4.29 16.53
CA ILE A 3 1.58 -3.15 17.44
C ILE A 3 0.81 -2.04 16.70
N ASP A 4 0.46 -0.96 17.41
CA ASP A 4 -0.15 0.26 16.86
C ASP A 4 -1.49 0.07 16.12
N PHE A 5 -2.49 -0.50 16.82
CA PHE A 5 -3.83 -0.76 16.29
C PHE A 5 -4.75 0.48 16.21
N TYR A 6 -4.23 1.70 16.30
CA TYR A 6 -5.03 2.94 16.31
C TYR A 6 -5.83 3.19 15.01
N PHE A 7 -5.40 2.57 13.90
CA PHE A 7 -6.11 2.63 12.62
C PHE A 7 -6.84 1.32 12.28
N ALA A 8 -6.91 0.37 13.21
CA ALA A 8 -7.68 -0.85 13.00
C ALA A 8 -9.18 -0.53 12.84
N CYS A 9 -9.83 -1.17 11.89
CA CYS A 9 -11.24 -0.97 11.59
C CYS A 9 -11.83 -2.22 10.92
N ASN A 10 -13.16 -2.23 10.73
CA ASN A 10 -13.81 -3.25 9.92
C ASN A 10 -13.78 -2.80 8.44
N ASP A 11 -13.04 -3.50 7.61
CA ASP A 11 -12.90 -3.24 6.17
C ASP A 11 -12.55 -4.54 5.41
N ALA A 12 -12.38 -4.47 4.09
CA ALA A 12 -11.98 -5.59 3.27
C ALA A 12 -10.55 -6.07 3.58
N LEU A 13 -10.38 -7.35 3.88
CA LEU A 13 -9.06 -7.95 4.19
C LEU A 13 -8.03 -7.74 3.07
N ALA A 14 -8.46 -7.80 1.81
CA ALA A 14 -7.59 -7.53 0.66
C ALA A 14 -7.08 -6.07 0.61
N TYR A 15 -7.75 -5.13 1.27
CA TYR A 15 -7.27 -3.76 1.38
C TYR A 15 -6.02 -3.65 2.27
N ASP A 16 -5.95 -4.42 3.37
CA ASP A 16 -4.72 -4.50 4.18
C ASP A 16 -3.55 -5.07 3.37
N ILE A 17 -3.81 -6.03 2.47
CA ILE A 17 -2.77 -6.53 1.55
C ILE A 17 -2.30 -5.42 0.62
N ALA A 18 -3.22 -4.63 0.07
CA ALA A 18 -2.88 -3.46 -0.74
C ALA A 18 -2.07 -2.41 0.03
N VAL A 19 -2.38 -2.19 1.32
CA VAL A 19 -1.58 -1.34 2.22
C VAL A 19 -0.18 -1.93 2.40
N MET A 20 -0.05 -3.24 2.63
CA MET A 20 1.25 -3.89 2.78
C MET A 20 2.08 -3.85 1.49
N LEU A 21 1.47 -4.07 0.31
CA LEU A 21 2.14 -3.92 -0.98
C LEU A 21 2.72 -2.51 -1.15
N ASN A 22 1.94 -1.48 -0.79
CA ASN A 22 2.41 -0.11 -0.79
C ASN A 22 3.57 0.11 0.20
N ALA A 23 3.46 -0.43 1.41
CA ALA A 23 4.43 -0.16 2.47
C ALA A 23 5.76 -0.92 2.31
N TRP A 24 5.72 -2.16 1.81
CA TRP A 24 6.86 -3.09 1.87
C TRP A 24 7.47 -3.42 0.50
N CYS A 25 6.73 -3.29 -0.60
CA CYS A 25 7.15 -3.81 -1.91
C CYS A 25 7.70 -2.73 -2.86
N PHE A 26 8.00 -1.52 -2.37
CA PHE A 26 8.68 -0.48 -3.14
C PHE A 26 10.08 -0.21 -2.58
N GLU A 27 11.05 -0.04 -3.46
CA GLU A 27 12.41 0.39 -3.12
C GLU A 27 12.47 1.90 -2.86
N GLN A 28 13.59 2.36 -2.30
CA GLN A 28 13.80 3.77 -1.97
C GLN A 28 13.79 4.69 -3.20
N ASP A 29 14.18 4.18 -4.37
CA ASP A 29 14.12 4.91 -5.64
C ASP A 29 12.69 4.98 -6.23
N GLY A 30 11.74 4.24 -5.64
CA GLY A 30 10.35 4.17 -6.05
C GLY A 30 10.04 3.03 -7.04
N ALA A 31 11.00 2.16 -7.36
CA ALA A 31 10.76 0.96 -8.15
C ALA A 31 9.94 -0.07 -7.35
N PHE A 32 8.97 -0.71 -8.01
CA PHE A 32 8.26 -1.83 -7.40
C PHE A 32 9.14 -3.09 -7.46
N ASN A 33 9.32 -3.74 -6.32
CA ASN A 33 10.08 -4.98 -6.20
C ASN A 33 9.13 -6.19 -6.27
N ILE A 34 9.08 -6.80 -7.45
CA ILE A 34 8.23 -7.98 -7.71
C ILE A 34 8.60 -9.19 -6.83
N THR A 35 9.87 -9.34 -6.45
CA THR A 35 10.31 -10.43 -5.56
C THR A 35 9.71 -10.26 -4.16
N LYS A 36 9.69 -9.02 -3.63
CA LYS A 36 9.02 -8.71 -2.37
C LYS A 36 7.51 -8.90 -2.47
N GLY A 37 6.90 -8.45 -3.58
CA GLY A 37 5.46 -8.63 -3.85
C GLY A 37 5.05 -10.11 -3.86
N LYS A 38 5.77 -10.94 -4.62
CA LYS A 38 5.57 -12.40 -4.67
C LYS A 38 5.74 -13.05 -3.30
N GLY A 39 6.79 -12.70 -2.57
CA GLY A 39 7.04 -13.24 -1.23
C GLY A 39 5.93 -12.90 -0.24
N LEU A 40 5.44 -11.66 -0.28
CA LEU A 40 4.33 -11.22 0.56
C LEU A 40 3.03 -11.97 0.25
N LEU A 41 2.66 -12.01 -1.03
CA LEU A 41 1.41 -12.62 -1.47
C LEU A 41 1.41 -14.14 -1.26
N SER A 42 2.53 -14.81 -1.53
CA SER A 42 2.63 -16.26 -1.32
C SER A 42 2.54 -16.62 0.16
N ALA A 43 3.21 -15.87 1.04
CA ALA A 43 3.15 -16.10 2.48
C ALA A 43 1.74 -15.86 3.05
N TYR A 44 1.04 -14.82 2.59
CA TYR A 44 -0.35 -14.58 3.00
C TYR A 44 -1.26 -15.76 2.59
N ARG A 45 -1.13 -16.23 1.34
CA ARG A 45 -1.96 -17.30 0.78
C ARG A 45 -1.76 -18.66 1.43
N GLN A 46 -0.62 -18.90 2.09
CA GLN A 46 -0.41 -20.11 2.89
C GLN A 46 -1.34 -20.20 4.10
N HIS A 47 -1.81 -19.06 4.61
CA HIS A 47 -2.72 -19.00 5.77
C HIS A 47 -4.16 -18.70 5.37
N ARG A 48 -4.36 -17.87 4.34
CA ARG A 48 -5.67 -17.54 3.78
C ARG A 48 -5.55 -17.28 2.29
N ASP A 49 -6.15 -18.15 1.48
CA ASP A 49 -6.17 -17.94 0.04
C ASP A 49 -7.04 -16.72 -0.33
N LEU A 50 -6.75 -16.13 -1.49
CA LEU A 50 -7.50 -15.00 -2.02
C LEU A 50 -8.61 -15.48 -2.93
N THR A 51 -9.81 -14.93 -2.73
CA THR A 51 -10.91 -15.16 -3.66
C THR A 51 -10.61 -14.50 -5.01
N GLN A 52 -11.26 -14.98 -6.08
CA GLN A 52 -11.11 -14.36 -7.40
C GLN A 52 -11.55 -12.89 -7.42
N ALA A 53 -12.55 -12.53 -6.61
CA ALA A 53 -12.98 -11.14 -6.45
C ALA A 53 -11.89 -10.27 -5.82
N GLU A 54 -11.19 -10.77 -4.78
CA GLU A 54 -10.08 -10.05 -4.15
C GLU A 54 -8.88 -9.92 -5.10
N ILE A 55 -8.56 -10.98 -5.84
CA ILE A 55 -7.49 -10.96 -6.85
C ILE A 55 -7.79 -9.91 -7.92
N ALA A 56 -9.01 -9.90 -8.45
CA ALA A 56 -9.43 -8.93 -9.46
C ALA A 56 -9.46 -7.50 -8.92
N ALA A 57 -9.82 -7.31 -7.64
CA ALA A 57 -9.88 -6.00 -6.99
C ALA A 57 -8.50 -5.48 -6.54
N LEU A 58 -7.48 -6.33 -6.43
CA LEU A 58 -6.19 -5.95 -5.84
C LEU A 58 -5.55 -4.70 -6.48
N PRO A 59 -5.55 -4.52 -7.82
CA PRO A 59 -5.02 -3.28 -8.42
C PRO A 59 -5.79 -2.02 -8.00
N ILE A 60 -7.13 -2.06 -7.92
CA ILE A 60 -7.92 -0.88 -7.52
C ILE A 60 -7.77 -0.58 -6.02
N LEU A 61 -7.69 -1.62 -5.19
CA LEU A 61 -7.42 -1.47 -3.76
C LEU A 61 -6.03 -0.88 -3.51
N ALA A 62 -5.00 -1.33 -4.24
CA ALA A 62 -3.64 -0.79 -4.15
C ALA A 62 -3.58 0.69 -4.54
N ARG A 63 -4.38 1.12 -5.53
CA ARG A 63 -4.56 2.54 -5.87
C ARG A 63 -5.24 3.31 -4.74
N GLY A 64 -6.29 2.75 -4.14
CA GLY A 64 -6.98 3.33 -2.99
C GLY A 64 -6.06 3.53 -1.79
N ALA A 65 -5.28 2.51 -1.44
CA ALA A 65 -4.30 2.58 -0.37
C ALA A 65 -3.22 3.63 -0.65
N ALA A 66 -2.68 3.67 -1.87
CA ALA A 66 -1.71 4.68 -2.27
C ALA A 66 -2.30 6.11 -2.17
N LEU A 67 -3.55 6.29 -2.60
CA LEU A 67 -4.25 7.57 -2.52
C LEU A 67 -4.47 8.00 -1.07
N ARG A 68 -4.89 7.08 -0.18
CA ARG A 68 -5.06 7.38 1.25
C ARG A 68 -3.80 7.98 1.85
N PHE A 69 -2.65 7.32 1.68
CA PHE A 69 -1.37 7.81 2.22
C PHE A 69 -0.88 9.07 1.51
N LEU A 70 -1.17 9.24 0.21
CA LEU A 70 -0.90 10.48 -0.51
C LEU A 70 -1.64 11.65 0.15
N LEU A 71 -2.95 11.49 0.39
CA LEU A 71 -3.79 12.57 0.92
C LEU A 71 -3.39 12.95 2.35
N THR A 72 -3.14 11.98 3.22
CA THR A 72 -2.72 12.29 4.60
C THR A 72 -1.35 12.96 4.63
N ARG A 73 -0.37 12.46 3.87
CA ARG A 73 0.95 13.12 3.78
C ARG A 73 0.85 14.51 3.16
N LEU A 74 0.01 14.69 2.15
CA LEU A 74 -0.20 16.00 1.53
C LEU A 74 -0.82 16.98 2.53
N TYR A 75 -1.80 16.53 3.30
CA TYR A 75 -2.41 17.33 4.35
C TYR A 75 -1.38 17.76 5.39
N ASP A 76 -0.59 16.82 5.93
CA ASP A 76 0.46 17.11 6.92
C ASP A 76 1.55 18.04 6.34
N TRP A 77 1.85 17.91 5.05
CA TRP A 77 2.82 18.76 4.37
C TRP A 77 2.33 20.20 4.18
N LEU A 78 1.04 20.39 3.90
CA LEU A 78 0.42 21.71 3.70
C LEU A 78 0.05 22.38 5.04
N ASN A 79 -0.18 21.59 6.08
CA ASN A 79 -0.60 22.05 7.40
C ASN A 79 0.40 21.59 8.47
N PRO A 80 1.66 22.05 8.44
CA PRO A 80 2.66 21.63 9.40
C PRO A 80 2.28 22.07 10.81
N ASP A 81 2.18 21.12 11.73
CA ASP A 81 2.01 21.40 13.15
C ASP A 81 3.36 21.83 13.75
N PRO A 82 3.51 23.08 14.25
CA PRO A 82 4.77 23.57 14.81
C PRO A 82 5.20 22.82 16.08
N THR A 83 4.30 22.05 16.71
CA THR A 83 4.57 21.24 17.90
C THR A 83 4.95 19.80 17.56
N ALA A 84 4.79 19.37 16.30
CA ALA A 84 5.12 18.02 15.88
C ALA A 84 6.63 17.77 15.84
N LEU A 85 7.07 16.71 16.52
CA LEU A 85 8.48 16.27 16.54
C LEU A 85 8.91 15.56 15.24
N VAL A 86 7.95 15.19 14.38
CA VAL A 86 8.19 14.40 13.17
C VAL A 86 8.07 15.29 11.94
N ARG A 87 9.11 15.29 11.10
CA ARG A 87 9.05 15.98 9.80
C ARG A 87 8.02 15.31 8.89
N PRO A 88 7.13 16.06 8.23
CA PRO A 88 6.23 15.52 7.22
C PRO A 88 7.01 14.76 6.14
N LYS A 89 6.50 13.60 5.74
CA LYS A 89 7.10 12.77 4.69
C LYS A 89 6.68 13.30 3.31
N ASP A 90 7.55 13.20 2.31
CA ASP A 90 7.22 13.68 0.95
C ASP A 90 5.97 12.95 0.41
N PRO A 91 4.87 13.66 0.08
CA PRO A 91 3.70 13.06 -0.54
C PRO A 91 3.98 12.49 -1.95
N ARG A 92 5.00 13.00 -2.65
CA ARG A 92 5.33 12.58 -4.03
C ARG A 92 5.73 11.10 -4.11
N ASP A 93 6.21 10.50 -3.02
CA ASP A 93 6.45 9.05 -2.95
C ASP A 93 5.19 8.27 -3.33
N TYR A 94 4.05 8.66 -2.76
CA TYR A 94 2.78 7.99 -3.02
C TYR A 94 2.15 8.39 -4.34
N VAL A 95 2.53 9.54 -4.94
CA VAL A 95 2.20 9.84 -6.34
C VAL A 95 2.87 8.84 -7.27
N LYS A 96 4.16 8.51 -7.05
CA LYS A 96 4.88 7.51 -7.86
C LYS A 96 4.24 6.12 -7.74
N ARG A 97 3.92 5.69 -6.52
CA ARG A 97 3.24 4.41 -6.25
C ARG A 97 1.86 4.35 -6.89
N LEU A 98 1.06 5.41 -6.74
CA LEU A 98 -0.25 5.51 -7.38
C LEU A 98 -0.16 5.42 -8.91
N ARG A 99 0.83 6.08 -9.53
CA ARG A 99 1.07 5.99 -10.98
C ARG A 99 1.46 4.57 -11.40
N PHE A 100 2.30 3.89 -10.63
CA PHE A 100 2.61 2.48 -10.86
C PHE A 100 1.34 1.62 -10.83
N HIS A 101 0.55 1.70 -9.76
CA HIS A 101 -0.68 0.91 -9.61
C HIS A 101 -1.75 1.21 -10.68
N ARG A 102 -1.74 2.39 -11.30
CA ARG A 102 -2.61 2.72 -12.43
C ARG A 102 -2.25 1.97 -13.71
N ASN A 103 -0.99 1.56 -13.87
CA ASN A 103 -0.51 0.83 -15.03
C ASN A 103 -0.65 -0.69 -14.87
N VAL A 104 -0.82 -1.18 -13.64
CA VAL A 104 -1.06 -2.59 -13.35
C VAL A 104 -2.47 -2.99 -13.77
N ARG A 105 -2.58 -4.04 -14.58
CA ARG A 105 -3.83 -4.57 -15.15
C ARG A 105 -4.31 -5.82 -14.43
N SER A 106 -3.40 -6.60 -13.84
CA SER A 106 -3.73 -7.82 -13.10
C SER A 106 -2.84 -8.03 -11.89
N ALA A 107 -3.31 -8.82 -10.92
CA ALA A 107 -2.56 -9.13 -9.70
C ALA A 107 -1.23 -9.88 -9.96
N SER A 108 -1.10 -10.56 -11.10
CA SER A 108 0.14 -11.25 -11.49
C SER A 108 1.33 -10.29 -11.64
N GLU A 109 1.08 -9.01 -11.97
CA GLU A 109 2.14 -7.99 -12.04
C GLU A 109 2.65 -7.58 -10.64
N TYR A 110 1.94 -7.93 -9.57
CA TYR A 110 2.43 -7.84 -8.20
C TYR A 110 3.21 -9.10 -7.75
N GLY A 111 3.27 -10.12 -8.60
CA GLY A 111 3.90 -11.41 -8.30
C GLY A 111 2.94 -12.48 -7.76
N LEU A 112 1.63 -12.30 -7.95
CA LEU A 112 0.62 -13.33 -7.65
C LEU A 112 0.70 -14.52 -8.62
#